data_AF-A0A8S3JVM0-F1
#
_entry.id   AF-A0A8S3JVM0-F1
#
_cell.length_a   1.000
_cell.length_b   1.000
_cell.length_c   1.000
_cell.angle_alpha   90.00
_cell.angle_beta   90.00
_cell.angle_gamma   90.00
#
_symmetry.space_group_name_H-M   'P 1'
#
loop_
_entity.id
_entity.type
_entity.pdbx_description
1 polymer ?
#
loop_
_entity_poly.entity_id
_entity_poly.type
_entity_poly.pdbx_seq_one_letter_code
_entity_poly.pdbx_strand_id
1 'polypeptide(L)'
;MNQQRSRRFRAGRDRMKKLKTLSEKTGQTLKETMANHFDTNAITPGTKFMANLDEQLRYFINVKLTTDPLWEGVDIYLSGHLTPGEGEHKVMEYIRYARSQPGYDVNTRHC
;
A
#
# COMPACT_ATOMS: atom_id res chain seq x y z
N MET A 1 9.10 -13.76 -2.97
CA MET A 1 8.28 -14.09 -1.77
C MET A 1 9.08 -14.45 -0.50
N ASN A 2 10.18 -15.23 -0.57
CA ASN A 2 10.93 -15.64 0.64
C ASN A 2 11.54 -14.48 1.45
N GLN A 3 12.00 -13.40 0.78
CA GLN A 3 12.53 -12.22 1.47
C GLN A 3 11.47 -11.48 2.30
N GLN A 4 10.27 -11.29 1.74
CA GLN A 4 9.14 -10.69 2.47
C GLN A 4 8.75 -11.53 3.69
N ARG A 5 8.69 -12.85 3.55
CA ARG A 5 8.37 -13.76 4.66
C ARG A 5 9.37 -13.60 5.82
N SER A 6 10.67 -13.64 5.54
CA SER A 6 11.71 -13.48 6.57
C SER A 6 11.67 -12.11 7.24
N ARG A 7 11.43 -11.04 6.47
CA ARG A 7 11.26 -9.67 7.02
C ARG A 7 10.03 -9.59 7.94
N ARG A 8 8.88 -10.10 7.49
CA ARG A 8 7.62 -10.08 8.26
C ARG A 8 7.70 -10.90 9.54
N PHE A 9 8.35 -12.07 9.50
CA PHE A 9 8.54 -12.90 10.68
C PHE A 9 9.36 -12.17 11.76
N ARG A 10 10.48 -11.55 11.36
CA ARG A 10 11.30 -10.73 12.28
C ARG A 10 10.51 -9.54 12.82
N ALA A 11 9.86 -8.78 11.95
CA ALA A 11 9.07 -7.61 12.34
C ALA A 11 7.92 -7.96 13.29
N GLY A 12 7.22 -9.07 13.06
CA GLY A 12 6.16 -9.57 13.94
C GLY A 12 6.71 -9.94 15.33
N ARG A 13 7.85 -10.64 15.39
CA ARG A 13 8.52 -10.99 16.65
C ARG A 13 8.95 -9.75 17.44
N ASP A 14 9.57 -8.78 16.77
CA ASP A 14 10.08 -7.57 17.42
C ASP A 14 8.93 -6.67 17.89
N ARG A 15 7.83 -6.60 17.12
CA ARG A 15 6.59 -5.96 17.56
C ARG A 15 6.02 -6.64 18.80
N MET A 16 5.94 -7.97 18.80
CA MET A 16 5.41 -8.72 19.94
C MET A 16 6.20 -8.44 21.22
N LYS A 17 7.54 -8.36 21.13
CA LYS A 17 8.39 -7.96 22.25
C LYS A 17 8.03 -6.55 22.74
N LYS A 18 7.97 -5.57 21.83
CA LYS A 18 7.61 -4.18 22.16
C LYS A 18 6.23 -4.06 22.82
N LEU A 19 5.23 -4.78 22.32
CA LEU A 19 3.87 -4.75 22.87
C LEU A 19 3.81 -5.36 24.27
N LYS A 20 4.58 -6.42 24.55
CA LYS A 20 4.71 -6.97 25.91
C LYS A 20 5.32 -5.94 26.87
N THR A 21 6.43 -5.34 26.48
CA THR A 21 7.09 -4.31 27.33
C THR A 21 6.20 -3.09 27.55
N LEU A 22 5.37 -2.72 26.56
CA LEU A 22 4.43 -1.62 26.67
C LEU A 22 3.27 -1.95 27.62
N SER A 23 2.70 -3.15 27.49
CA SER A 23 1.65 -3.66 28.38
C SER A 23 2.08 -3.65 29.85
N GLU A 24 3.31 -4.08 30.14
CA GLU A 24 3.88 -4.04 31.50
C GLU A 24 4.03 -2.60 32.03
N LYS A 25 4.39 -1.65 31.17
CA LYS A 25 4.57 -0.24 31.56
C LYS A 25 3.26 0.52 31.76
N THR A 26 2.24 0.22 30.96
CA THR A 26 0.94 0.92 30.99
C THR A 26 -0.05 0.28 31.95
N GLY A 27 0.23 -0.94 32.44
CA GLY A 27 -0.70 -1.73 33.24
C GLY A 27 -1.88 -2.29 32.45
N GLN A 28 -1.92 -2.09 31.13
CA GLN A 28 -2.94 -2.67 30.24
C GLN A 28 -2.65 -4.15 30.00
N THR A 29 -3.69 -4.92 29.71
CA THR A 29 -3.50 -6.29 29.21
C THR A 29 -2.83 -6.27 27.83
N LEU A 30 -2.08 -7.33 27.54
CA LEU A 30 -1.46 -7.51 26.22
C LEU A 30 -2.50 -7.46 25.08
N LYS A 31 -3.72 -7.95 25.32
CA LYS A 31 -4.83 -7.90 24.35
C LYS A 31 -5.27 -6.47 24.04
N GLU A 32 -5.44 -5.64 25.07
CA GLU A 32 -5.78 -4.22 24.90
C GLU A 32 -4.65 -3.47 24.19
N THR A 33 -3.41 -3.72 24.60
CA THR A 33 -2.25 -3.11 23.96
C THR A 33 -2.18 -3.51 22.48
N MET A 34 -2.41 -4.78 22.14
CA MET A 34 -2.46 -5.23 20.75
C MET A 34 -3.60 -4.60 19.95
N ALA A 35 -4.80 -4.49 20.53
CA ALA A 35 -5.97 -3.89 19.87
C ALA A 35 -5.75 -2.41 19.53
N ASN A 36 -4.96 -1.69 20.35
CA ASN A 36 -4.62 -0.29 20.13
C ASN A 36 -3.52 -0.07 19.08
N HIS A 37 -2.95 -1.13 18.51
CA HIS A 37 -1.86 -1.03 17.54
C HIS A 37 -2.24 -1.65 16.20
N PHE A 38 -1.87 -0.97 15.12
CA PHE A 38 -2.11 -1.47 13.77
C PHE A 38 -1.22 -2.69 13.45
N ASP A 39 -1.85 -3.77 12.97
CA ASP A 39 -1.10 -4.92 12.46
C ASP A 39 -0.66 -4.69 11.01
N THR A 40 0.62 -4.36 10.80
CA THR A 40 1.14 -4.16 9.44
C THR A 40 1.11 -5.41 8.56
N ASN A 41 0.92 -6.62 9.10
CA ASN A 41 0.71 -7.81 8.27
C ASN A 41 -0.61 -7.72 7.48
N ALA A 42 -1.54 -6.88 7.95
CA ALA A 42 -2.75 -6.54 7.21
C ALA A 42 -2.45 -5.87 5.86
N ILE A 43 -1.26 -5.28 5.67
CA ILE A 43 -0.79 -4.73 4.38
C ILE A 43 -0.28 -5.90 3.51
N THR A 44 -1.20 -6.75 3.07
CA THR A 44 -0.95 -7.89 2.19
C THR A 44 -2.15 -8.09 1.28
N PRO A 45 -1.95 -8.36 -0.03
CA PRO A 45 -3.04 -8.75 -0.90
C PRO A 45 -3.90 -9.87 -0.30
N GLY A 46 -5.23 -9.73 -0.43
CA GLY A 46 -6.19 -10.71 0.09
C GLY A 46 -6.70 -10.46 1.51
N THR A 47 -6.17 -9.46 2.22
CA THR A 47 -6.73 -9.05 3.52
C THR A 47 -7.93 -8.11 3.34
N LYS A 48 -8.84 -8.10 4.32
CA LYS A 48 -9.95 -7.13 4.37
C LYS A 48 -9.45 -5.68 4.36
N PHE A 49 -8.31 -5.41 5.01
CA PHE A 49 -7.69 -4.10 5.01
C PHE A 49 -7.35 -3.63 3.58
N MET A 50 -6.73 -4.49 2.76
CA MET A 50 -6.38 -4.12 1.38
C MET A 50 -7.61 -3.95 0.48
N ALA A 51 -8.66 -4.74 0.70
CA ALA A 51 -9.93 -4.56 -0.03
C ALA A 51 -10.57 -3.20 0.30
N ASN A 52 -10.68 -2.87 1.58
CA ASN A 52 -11.19 -1.57 2.02
C ASN A 52 -10.31 -0.41 1.51
N LEU A 53 -8.98 -0.58 1.54
CA LEU A 53 -8.06 0.44 1.03
C LEU A 53 -8.27 0.68 -0.47
N ASP A 54 -8.43 -0.38 -1.27
CA ASP A 54 -8.69 -0.26 -2.72
C ASP A 54 -9.99 0.51 -2.99
N GLU A 55 -11.06 0.18 -2.28
CA GLU A 55 -12.34 0.88 -2.37
C GLU A 55 -12.21 2.36 -2.00
N GLN A 56 -11.54 2.67 -0.90
CA GLN A 56 -11.34 4.04 -0.45
C GLN A 56 -10.45 4.84 -1.41
N LEU A 57 -9.44 4.22 -2.04
CA LEU A 57 -8.62 4.89 -3.06
C LEU A 57 -9.42 5.21 -4.32
N ARG A 58 -10.28 4.29 -4.78
CA ARG A 58 -11.19 4.56 -5.92
C ARG A 58 -12.12 5.73 -5.61
N TYR A 59 -12.72 5.73 -4.43
CA TYR A 59 -13.57 6.83 -3.98
C TYR A 59 -12.79 8.15 -3.94
N PHE A 60 -11.60 8.15 -3.32
CA PHE A 60 -10.74 9.33 -3.24
C PHE A 60 -10.39 9.91 -4.62
N ILE A 61 -10.01 9.06 -5.58
CA ILE A 61 -9.70 9.49 -6.96
C ILE A 61 -10.93 10.14 -7.59
N ASN A 62 -12.12 9.55 -7.46
CA ASN A 62 -13.36 10.12 -8.00
C ASN A 62 -13.71 11.47 -7.37
N VAL A 63 -13.55 11.59 -6.05
CA VAL A 63 -13.74 12.88 -5.36
C VAL A 63 -12.76 13.90 -5.90
N LYS A 64 -11.49 13.54 -6.09
CA LYS A 64 -10.48 14.47 -6.61
C LYS A 64 -10.76 14.92 -8.03
N LEU A 65 -11.08 13.99 -8.94
CA LEU A 65 -11.45 14.31 -10.32
C LEU A 65 -12.68 15.23 -10.41
N THR A 66 -13.60 15.17 -9.44
CA THR A 66 -14.85 15.94 -9.48
C THR A 66 -14.78 17.27 -8.72
N THR A 67 -13.83 17.43 -7.81
CA THR A 67 -13.80 18.59 -6.89
C THR A 67 -12.52 19.41 -6.97
N ASP A 68 -11.45 18.87 -7.54
CA ASP A 68 -10.12 19.49 -7.55
C ASP A 68 -9.72 19.84 -8.99
N PRO A 69 -9.76 21.12 -9.40
CA PRO A 69 -9.40 21.53 -10.76
C PRO A 69 -7.97 21.15 -11.16
N LEU A 70 -7.06 20.93 -10.20
CA LEU A 70 -5.69 20.48 -10.49
C LEU A 70 -5.62 19.05 -11.02
N TRP A 71 -6.70 18.28 -10.85
CA TRP A 71 -6.81 16.91 -11.33
C TRP A 71 -7.54 16.84 -12.69
N GLU A 72 -7.98 17.98 -13.23
CA GLU A 72 -8.59 18.05 -14.55
C GLU A 72 -7.54 17.77 -15.65
N GLY A 73 -7.88 16.89 -16.59
CA GLY A 73 -6.99 16.53 -17.70
C GLY A 73 -5.80 15.63 -17.32
N VAL A 74 -5.76 15.08 -16.09
CA VAL A 74 -4.74 14.12 -15.66
C VAL A 74 -5.23 12.68 -15.83
N ASP A 75 -4.43 11.85 -16.49
CA ASP A 75 -4.71 10.41 -16.57
C ASP A 75 -4.30 9.70 -15.28
N ILE A 76 -5.24 8.99 -14.65
CA ILE A 76 -5.03 8.33 -13.36
C ILE A 76 -5.22 6.82 -13.52
N TYR A 77 -4.17 6.06 -13.20
CA TYR A 77 -4.18 4.60 -13.24
C TYR A 77 -4.04 4.02 -11.83
N LEU A 78 -5.05 3.27 -11.38
CA LEU A 78 -5.02 2.56 -10.10
C LEU A 78 -4.80 1.06 -10.33
N SER A 79 -3.62 0.54 -9.91
CA SER A 79 -3.31 -0.89 -9.93
C SER A 79 -3.45 -1.53 -8.55
N GLY A 80 -4.67 -1.98 -8.25
CA GLY A 80 -5.09 -2.49 -6.94
C GLY A 80 -4.43 -3.78 -6.47
N HIS A 81 -4.90 -4.28 -5.32
CA HIS A 81 -4.33 -5.46 -4.65
C HIS A 81 -4.66 -6.79 -5.35
N LEU A 82 -5.62 -6.82 -6.27
CA LEU A 82 -5.97 -8.00 -7.06
C LEU A 82 -5.09 -8.15 -8.32
N THR A 83 -4.38 -7.10 -8.73
CA THR A 83 -3.45 -7.15 -9.85
C THR A 83 -2.14 -7.79 -9.38
N PRO A 84 -1.75 -8.96 -9.91
CA PRO A 84 -0.51 -9.63 -9.51
C PRO A 84 0.72 -8.77 -9.82
N GLY A 85 1.79 -8.97 -9.05
CA GLY A 85 3.05 -8.27 -9.23
C GLY A 85 3.34 -7.26 -8.12
N GLU A 86 4.62 -7.09 -7.82
CA GLU A 86 5.08 -6.09 -6.86
C GLU A 86 4.93 -4.69 -7.45
N GLY A 87 4.55 -3.70 -6.63
CA GLY A 87 4.22 -2.35 -7.11
C GLY A 87 5.33 -1.71 -7.96
N GLU A 88 6.60 -1.88 -7.54
CA GLU A 88 7.77 -1.40 -8.28
C GLU A 88 7.86 -2.00 -9.69
N HIS A 89 7.59 -3.30 -9.82
CA HIS A 89 7.63 -3.99 -11.10
C HIS A 89 6.47 -3.57 -12.00
N LYS A 90 5.27 -3.38 -11.43
CA LYS A 90 4.09 -2.89 -12.17
C LYS A 90 4.33 -1.50 -12.75
N VAL A 91 4.92 -0.59 -11.97
CA VAL A 91 5.28 0.77 -12.44
C VAL A 91 6.33 0.69 -13.55
N MET A 92 7.39 -0.08 -13.35
CA MET A 92 8.45 -0.22 -14.37
C MET A 92 7.95 -0.90 -15.65
N GLU A 93 7.03 -1.86 -15.55
CA GLU A 93 6.37 -2.48 -16.68
C GLU A 93 5.51 -1.47 -17.45
N TYR A 94 4.72 -0.65 -16.75
CA TYR A 94 3.95 0.41 -17.37
C TYR A 94 4.84 1.43 -18.10
N ILE A 95 5.94 1.87 -17.48
CA ILE A 95 6.89 2.80 -18.13
C ILE A 95 7.47 2.18 -19.41
N ARG A 96 7.86 0.90 -19.39
CA ARG A 96 8.35 0.21 -20.59
C ARG A 96 7.29 0.12 -21.68
N TYR A 97 6.05 -0.20 -21.30
CA TYR A 97 4.91 -0.24 -22.22
C TYR A 97 4.61 1.14 -22.83
N ALA A 98 4.53 2.19 -22.01
CA ALA A 98 4.27 3.54 -22.47
C ALA A 98 5.34 4.01 -23.47
N ARG A 99 6.62 3.75 -23.18
CA ARG A 99 7.75 4.08 -24.07
C ARG A 99 7.75 3.34 -25.40
N SER A 100 7.08 2.19 -25.51
CA SER A 100 6.98 1.44 -26.76
C SER A 100 5.81 1.88 -27.63
N GLN A 101 4.88 2.70 -27.12
CA GLN A 101 3.74 3.17 -27.90
C GLN A 101 4.14 4.27 -28.89
N PRO A 102 3.55 4.29 -30.10
CA PRO A 102 3.69 5.41 -31.02
C PRO A 102 3.22 6.71 -30.37
N GLY A 103 3.99 7.80 -30.54
CA GLY A 103 3.64 9.11 -30.00
C GLY A 103 4.02 9.35 -28.54
N TYR A 104 4.74 8.41 -27.89
CA TYR A 104 5.29 8.66 -26.55
C TYR A 104 6.27 9.83 -26.56
N ASP A 105 6.08 10.80 -25.67
CA ASP A 105 7.02 11.91 -25.48
C ASP A 105 8.29 11.43 -24.79
N VAL A 106 9.40 11.43 -25.54
CA VAL A 106 10.73 11.05 -25.06
C VAL A 106 11.25 11.92 -23.92
N ASN A 107 10.70 13.13 -23.73
CA ASN A 107 11.06 14.05 -22.67
C ASN A 107 10.17 13.91 -21.42
N THR A 108 9.23 12.96 -21.40
CA THR A 108 8.40 12.68 -20.22
C THR A 108 9.30 12.43 -18.99
N ARG A 109 9.10 13.22 -17.94
CA ARG A 109 9.83 13.11 -16.67
C ARG A 109 9.03 12.28 -15.67
N HIS A 110 9.69 11.31 -15.06
CA HIS A 110 9.11 10.40 -14.06
C HIS A 110 9.58 10.83 -12.65
N CYS A 111 8.68 10.80 -11.67
CA CYS A 111 8.96 11.11 -10.25
C CYS A 111 8.51 9.96 -9.34
#